data_AF-A0A7C9AU10-F1
#
_entry.id   AF-A0A7C9AU10-F1
#
_cell.length_a   1.000
_cell.length_b   1.000
_cell.length_c   1.000
_cell.angle_alpha   90.00
_cell.angle_beta   90.00
_cell.angle_gamma   90.00
#
_symmetry.space_group_name_H-M   'P 1'
#
loop_
_entity.id
_entity.type
_entity.pdbx_description
1 polymer ?
#
loop_
_entity_poly.entity_id
_entity_poly.type
_entity_poly.pdbx_seq_one_letter_code
_entity_poly.pdbx_strand_id
1 'polypeptide(L)'
;NTPTMKTPTPMKFSLLFLLLLPLMGAHQNPPNCGNSGSPCPLGMCCSRWGYCGTSNAYCAPENCVSQCLEPSPAPSGPPNCGNRGAPCPDGMCCSKWGYCGTSDAYCAPDNCVSQCLEPSPPPPPPTPTPPSPPLPPPSPGGSDLSDIFPKELF
;
A
#
# COMPACT_ATOMS: atom_id res chain seq x y z
N ASN A 1 36.67 6.94 10.90
CA ASN A 1 36.79 6.96 9.42
C ASN A 1 36.28 8.28 8.91
N THR A 2 37.15 9.29 8.88
CA THR A 2 36.86 10.65 8.44
C THR A 2 37.57 10.84 7.09
N PRO A 3 36.87 11.16 5.98
CA PRO A 3 37.52 11.25 4.68
C PRO A 3 38.40 12.50 4.62
N THR A 4 39.71 12.31 4.56
CA THR A 4 40.70 13.35 4.23
C THR A 4 40.50 13.81 2.78
N MET A 5 40.03 15.03 2.57
CA MET A 5 40.05 15.69 1.26
C MET A 5 41.49 15.95 0.85
N LYS A 6 41.91 15.33 -0.25
CA LYS A 6 43.23 15.53 -0.86
C LYS A 6 43.22 16.82 -1.65
N THR A 7 44.05 17.77 -1.24
CA THR A 7 44.19 19.09 -1.88
C THR A 7 44.54 18.90 -3.37
N PRO A 8 43.73 19.45 -4.31
CA PRO A 8 44.00 19.30 -5.73
C PRO A 8 45.27 20.08 -6.10
N THR A 9 46.25 19.35 -6.65
CA THR A 9 47.46 19.94 -7.24
C THR A 9 47.09 20.82 -8.43
N PRO A 10 47.74 21.98 -8.64
CA PRO A 10 47.40 22.89 -9.73
C PRO A 10 47.70 22.23 -11.08
N MET A 11 46.63 21.79 -11.74
CA MET A 11 46.66 21.30 -13.13
C MET A 11 46.88 22.52 -14.03
N LYS A 12 47.97 22.50 -14.81
CA LYS A 12 48.31 23.55 -15.77
C LYS A 12 47.23 23.58 -16.87
N PHE A 13 46.20 24.38 -16.64
CA PHE A 13 45.11 24.63 -17.58
C PHE A 13 45.67 25.34 -18.81
N SER A 14 45.91 24.57 -19.87
CA SER A 14 46.22 25.12 -21.18
C SER A 14 45.04 25.99 -21.63
N LEU A 15 45.28 27.29 -21.88
CA LEU A 15 44.25 28.28 -22.25
C LEU A 15 43.37 27.87 -23.45
N LEU A 16 43.84 26.91 -24.27
CA LEU A 16 43.07 26.36 -25.38
C LEU A 16 41.83 25.56 -24.95
N PHE A 17 41.82 24.93 -23.76
CA PHE A 17 40.67 24.15 -23.28
C PHE A 17 39.54 25.02 -22.71
N LEU A 18 39.85 26.24 -22.27
CA LEU A 18 38.87 27.21 -21.75
C LEU A 18 38.07 27.93 -22.86
N LEU A 19 38.61 27.97 -24.08
CA LEU A 19 37.99 28.65 -25.22
C LEU A 19 36.95 27.82 -25.97
N LEU A 20 36.90 26.49 -25.77
CA LEU A 20 35.96 25.58 -26.42
C LEU A 20 34.80 25.11 -25.53
N LEU A 21 34.77 25.54 -24.25
CA LEU A 21 33.74 25.11 -23.29
C LEU A 21 32.45 25.95 -23.15
N PRO A 22 32.13 27.03 -23.91
CA PRO A 22 30.87 27.73 -23.68
C PRO A 22 29.85 27.43 -24.78
N LEU A 23 29.21 26.25 -24.79
CA LEU A 23 27.94 26.05 -25.52
C LEU A 23 26.98 25.04 -24.86
N MET A 24 27.39 24.32 -23.82
CA MET A 24 26.46 23.49 -23.05
C MET A 24 25.86 24.32 -21.91
N GLY A 25 25.19 25.43 -22.28
CA GLY A 25 24.30 26.13 -21.35
C GLY A 25 23.16 25.17 -21.01
N ALA A 26 23.01 24.82 -19.73
CA ALA A 26 21.87 24.06 -19.27
C ALA A 26 20.61 24.85 -19.60
N HIS A 27 19.85 24.41 -20.60
CA HIS A 27 18.57 24.99 -20.98
C HIS A 27 17.56 24.69 -19.88
N GLN A 28 17.49 25.55 -18.87
CA GLN A 28 16.47 25.48 -17.82
C GLN A 28 15.20 26.04 -18.46
N ASN A 29 14.22 25.17 -18.77
CA ASN A 29 12.89 25.64 -19.15
C ASN A 29 12.36 26.55 -18.03
N PRO A 30 11.63 27.63 -18.32
CA PRO A 30 11.10 28.48 -17.27
C PRO A 30 10.17 27.67 -16.33
N PRO A 31 10.10 28.03 -15.03
CA PRO A 31 9.11 27.46 -14.12
C PRO A 31 7.70 27.64 -14.71
N ASN A 32 6.92 26.57 -14.74
CA ASN A 32 5.60 26.50 -15.37
C ASN A 32 4.43 26.46 -14.37
N CYS A 33 4.70 26.42 -13.06
CA CYS A 33 3.68 26.45 -12.00
C CYS A 33 4.17 27.18 -10.74
N GLY A 34 3.25 27.48 -9.81
CA GLY A 34 3.59 28.08 -8.51
C GLY A 34 3.44 29.61 -8.50
N ASN A 35 4.42 30.33 -7.94
CA ASN A 35 4.31 31.76 -7.61
C ASN A 35 4.03 32.69 -8.81
N SER A 36 4.30 32.23 -10.04
CA SER A 36 4.08 32.99 -11.29
C SER A 36 3.66 32.11 -12.47
N GLY A 37 3.31 30.84 -12.24
CA GLY A 37 2.96 29.87 -13.28
C GLY A 37 1.50 29.45 -13.22
N SER A 38 0.96 28.94 -14.32
CA SER A 38 -0.39 28.38 -14.34
C SER A 38 -0.49 27.13 -13.46
N PRO A 39 -1.69 26.77 -12.98
CA PRO A 39 -1.89 25.46 -12.37
C PRO A 39 -1.39 24.37 -13.32
N CYS A 40 -0.68 23.38 -12.77
CA CYS A 40 -0.38 22.16 -13.50
C CYS A 40 -1.65 21.50 -14.05
N PRO A 41 -1.55 20.80 -15.19
CA PRO A 41 -2.60 19.91 -15.66
C PRO A 41 -3.07 18.96 -14.56
N LEU A 42 -4.33 18.56 -14.67
CA LEU A 42 -5.04 17.73 -13.70
C LEU A 42 -4.24 16.47 -13.34
N GLY A 43 -3.98 16.25 -12.05
CA GLY A 43 -3.25 15.07 -11.56
C GLY A 43 -1.74 15.20 -11.49
N MET A 44 -1.19 16.41 -11.64
CA MET A 44 0.23 16.68 -11.45
C MET A 44 0.47 17.64 -10.29
N CYS A 45 1.54 17.39 -9.54
CA CYS A 45 1.98 18.24 -8.45
C CYS A 45 2.91 19.34 -8.97
N CYS A 46 2.77 20.54 -8.42
CA CYS A 46 3.71 21.61 -8.64
C CYS A 46 4.83 21.52 -7.61
N SER A 47 6.06 21.27 -8.05
CA SER A 47 7.23 21.26 -7.19
C SER A 47 7.64 22.67 -6.74
N ARG A 48 8.48 22.75 -5.70
CA ARG A 48 9.14 23.99 -5.22
C ARG A 48 10.06 24.65 -6.23
N TRP A 49 10.43 23.91 -7.27
CA TRP A 49 11.20 24.43 -8.41
C TRP A 49 10.28 25.00 -9.50
N GLY A 50 8.95 24.97 -9.28
CA GLY A 50 7.95 25.50 -10.19
C GLY A 50 7.76 24.65 -11.43
N TYR A 51 7.96 23.33 -11.32
CA TYR A 51 7.68 22.39 -12.39
C TYR A 51 6.59 21.40 -12.01
N CYS A 52 5.77 21.03 -12.98
CA CYS A 52 4.74 20.00 -12.86
C CYS A 52 5.29 18.58 -13.02
N GLY A 53 4.85 17.64 -12.18
CA GLY A 53 5.14 16.22 -12.35
C GLY A 53 4.39 15.35 -11.34
N THR A 54 4.54 14.03 -11.46
CA THR A 54 3.78 13.05 -10.65
C THR A 54 4.63 12.23 -9.69
N SER A 55 5.96 12.29 -9.78
CA SER A 55 6.86 11.56 -8.88
C SER A 55 7.03 12.27 -7.52
N ASN A 56 7.60 11.59 -6.52
CA ASN A 56 7.95 12.19 -5.22
C ASN A 56 8.77 13.48 -5.32
N ALA A 57 9.62 13.64 -6.35
CA ALA A 57 10.34 14.90 -6.59
C ALA A 57 9.40 16.11 -6.77
N TYR A 58 8.14 15.89 -7.14
CA TYR A 58 7.13 16.94 -7.33
C TYR A 58 6.06 16.91 -6.25
N CYS A 59 5.69 15.71 -5.80
CA CYS A 59 4.53 15.49 -4.94
C CYS A 59 4.86 15.31 -3.46
N ALA A 60 6.12 15.02 -3.09
CA ALA A 60 6.45 14.81 -1.68
C ALA A 60 6.14 16.05 -0.83
N PRO A 61 5.76 15.88 0.45
CA PRO A 61 5.29 16.98 1.29
C PRO A 61 6.31 18.11 1.43
N GLU A 62 7.61 17.79 1.46
CA GLU A 62 8.68 18.79 1.52
C GLU A 62 8.99 19.50 0.18
N ASN A 63 8.53 18.95 -0.93
CA ASN A 63 8.90 19.40 -2.28
C ASN A 63 7.74 19.99 -3.06
N CYS A 64 6.50 19.81 -2.62
CA CYS A 64 5.34 20.32 -3.33
C CYS A 64 4.89 21.71 -2.85
N VAL A 65 4.47 22.56 -3.79
CA VAL A 65 3.93 23.91 -3.59
C VAL A 65 2.42 23.96 -3.80
N SER A 66 1.89 23.28 -4.80
CA SER A 66 0.45 23.21 -5.08
C SER A 66 0.09 21.92 -5.81
N GLN A 67 -1.19 21.53 -5.76
CA GLN A 67 -1.64 20.20 -6.24
C GLN A 67 -0.89 19.04 -5.57
N CYS A 68 -0.50 19.24 -4.30
CA CYS A 68 0.28 18.33 -3.46
C CYS A 68 -0.52 17.16 -2.92
N LEU A 69 -1.56 16.77 -3.63
CA LEU A 69 -2.25 15.55 -3.30
C LEU A 69 -1.24 14.43 -3.56
N GLU A 70 -0.58 14.01 -2.47
CA GLU A 70 -0.09 12.66 -2.18
C GLU A 70 -0.97 11.60 -2.87
N PRO A 71 -0.51 10.34 -3.00
CA PRO A 71 -1.28 9.23 -3.59
C PRO A 71 -2.51 8.87 -2.74
N SER A 72 -3.42 9.81 -2.57
CA SER A 72 -4.82 9.55 -2.38
C SER A 72 -5.24 8.87 -3.67
N PRO A 73 -5.85 7.70 -3.60
CA PRO A 73 -6.19 6.97 -4.81
C PRO A 73 -7.33 7.69 -5.58
N ALA A 74 -7.82 8.83 -5.08
CA ALA A 74 -8.64 9.79 -5.80
C ALA A 74 -8.10 10.07 -7.22
N PRO A 75 -8.81 9.62 -8.27
CA PRO A 75 -8.53 10.03 -9.63
C PRO A 75 -8.64 11.55 -9.72
N SER A 76 -7.74 12.17 -10.47
CA SER A 76 -7.81 13.57 -10.81
C SER A 76 -9.15 13.87 -11.50
N GLY A 77 -10.05 14.58 -10.84
CA GLY A 77 -11.41 14.85 -11.32
C GLY A 77 -12.30 15.40 -10.20
N PRO A 78 -13.53 15.85 -10.48
CA PRO A 78 -14.50 16.14 -9.41
C PRO A 78 -14.87 14.83 -8.68
N PRO A 79 -15.31 14.92 -7.41
CA PRO A 79 -15.82 13.76 -6.70
C PRO A 79 -16.94 13.09 -7.50
N ASN A 80 -16.83 11.78 -7.70
CA ASN A 80 -17.72 10.99 -8.54
C ASN A 80 -18.68 10.08 -7.74
N CYS A 81 -18.61 10.09 -6.40
CA CYS A 81 -19.55 9.39 -5.53
C CYS A 81 -19.86 10.15 -4.22
N GLY A 82 -20.81 9.64 -3.44
CA GLY A 82 -21.20 10.20 -2.14
C GLY A 82 -22.17 11.37 -2.27
N ASN A 83 -21.99 12.43 -1.47
CA ASN A 83 -22.95 13.55 -1.36
C ASN A 83 -23.26 14.31 -2.66
N ARG A 84 -22.41 14.18 -3.70
CA ARG A 84 -22.55 14.93 -4.96
C ARG A 84 -22.33 14.05 -6.21
N GLY A 85 -22.20 12.74 -6.05
CA GLY A 85 -21.83 11.83 -7.12
C GLY A 85 -22.77 10.63 -7.24
N ALA A 86 -22.59 9.85 -8.30
CA ALA A 86 -23.34 8.62 -8.52
C ALA A 86 -22.83 7.50 -7.59
N PRO A 87 -23.60 6.43 -7.37
CA PRO A 87 -23.05 5.21 -6.80
C PRO A 87 -21.85 4.73 -7.61
N CYS A 88 -20.81 4.27 -6.91
CA CYS A 88 -19.70 3.55 -7.52
C CYS A 88 -20.17 2.28 -8.24
N PRO A 89 -19.43 1.81 -9.26
CA PRO A 89 -19.65 0.51 -9.87
C PRO A 89 -19.63 -0.63 -8.85
N ASP A 90 -20.28 -1.75 -9.18
CA ASP A 90 -20.35 -2.92 -8.31
C ASP A 90 -18.96 -3.38 -7.83
N GLY A 91 -18.85 -3.65 -6.53
CA GLY A 91 -17.62 -4.09 -5.89
C GLY A 91 -16.61 -2.97 -5.58
N MET A 92 -16.98 -1.70 -5.74
CA MET A 92 -16.15 -0.55 -5.36
C MET A 92 -16.74 0.24 -4.19
N CYS A 93 -15.87 0.72 -3.30
CA CYS A 93 -16.23 1.57 -2.18
C CYS A 93 -16.12 3.05 -2.55
N CYS A 94 -17.03 3.86 -2.03
CA CYS A 94 -16.95 5.31 -2.09
C CYS A 94 -16.18 5.83 -0.87
N SER A 95 -15.03 6.45 -1.10
CA SER A 95 -14.25 7.09 -0.04
C SER A 95 -14.91 8.39 0.45
N LYS A 96 -14.50 8.86 1.64
CA LYS A 96 -14.88 10.18 2.20
C LYS A 96 -14.42 11.37 1.36
N TRP A 97 -13.49 11.13 0.45
CA TRP A 97 -13.03 12.10 -0.54
C TRP A 97 -13.93 12.16 -1.77
N GLY A 98 -14.97 11.32 -1.85
CA GLY A 98 -15.94 11.30 -2.94
C GLY A 98 -15.46 10.56 -4.18
N TYR A 99 -14.55 9.58 -4.01
CA TYR A 99 -14.04 8.76 -5.12
C TYR A 99 -14.26 7.28 -4.92
N CYS A 100 -14.52 6.58 -6.01
CA CYS A 100 -14.67 5.13 -6.07
C CYS A 100 -13.34 4.38 -6.18
N GLY A 101 -13.19 3.28 -5.46
CA GLY A 101 -12.09 2.33 -5.63
C GLY A 101 -12.19 1.13 -4.69
N THR A 102 -11.23 0.21 -4.77
CA THR A 102 -11.29 -1.09 -4.09
C THR A 102 -10.23 -1.30 -3.00
N SER A 103 -9.27 -0.38 -2.87
CA SER A 103 -8.23 -0.48 -1.84
C SER A 103 -8.72 0.04 -0.47
N ASP A 104 -7.96 -0.24 0.60
CA ASP A 104 -8.27 0.22 1.95
C ASP A 104 -8.42 1.75 2.06
N ALA A 105 -7.72 2.52 1.22
CA ALA A 105 -7.87 3.96 1.17
C ALA A 105 -9.28 4.43 0.73
N TYR A 106 -10.07 3.53 0.14
CA TYR A 106 -11.50 3.74 -0.15
C TYR A 106 -12.43 2.92 0.74
N CYS A 107 -12.04 1.68 1.03
CA CYS A 107 -12.91 0.68 1.65
C CYS A 107 -12.74 0.54 3.16
N ALA A 108 -11.67 1.09 3.76
CA ALA A 108 -11.47 0.97 5.20
C ALA A 108 -12.63 1.64 5.97
N PRO A 109 -13.00 1.10 7.14
CA PRO A 109 -14.14 1.61 7.93
C PRO A 109 -14.09 3.11 8.20
N ASP A 110 -12.90 3.67 8.46
CA ASP A 110 -12.69 5.09 8.75
C ASP A 110 -12.64 6.00 7.50
N ASN A 111 -12.61 5.39 6.31
CA ASN A 111 -12.44 6.09 5.04
C ASN A 111 -13.63 5.92 4.09
N CYS A 112 -14.45 4.91 4.27
CA CYS A 112 -15.59 4.64 3.40
C CYS A 112 -16.86 5.39 3.84
N VAL A 113 -17.61 5.91 2.86
CA VAL A 113 -18.90 6.59 3.04
C VAL A 113 -20.07 5.76 2.51
N SER A 114 -19.89 5.03 1.40
CA SER A 114 -20.93 4.15 0.85
C SER A 114 -20.32 2.99 0.05
N GLN A 115 -21.09 1.91 -0.10
CA GLN A 115 -20.61 0.65 -0.72
C GLN A 115 -19.35 0.10 -0.04
N CYS A 116 -19.27 0.28 1.27
CA CYS A 116 -18.19 -0.24 2.08
C CYS A 116 -18.24 -1.76 2.08
N LEU A 117 -17.08 -2.40 2.22
CA LEU A 117 -17.04 -3.82 2.49
C LEU A 117 -17.88 -4.06 3.75
N GLU A 118 -18.98 -4.80 3.61
CA GLU A 118 -19.65 -5.31 4.79
C GLU A 118 -18.64 -6.20 5.50
N PRO A 119 -18.39 -6.00 6.81
CA PRO A 119 -17.64 -6.98 7.57
C PRO A 119 -18.34 -8.31 7.33
N SER A 120 -17.60 -9.33 6.86
CA SER A 120 -18.16 -10.68 6.81
C SER A 120 -18.78 -10.96 8.16
N PRO A 121 -20.06 -11.40 8.23
CA PRO A 121 -20.67 -11.71 9.51
C PRO A 121 -19.71 -12.66 10.25
N PRO A 122 -19.52 -12.47 11.58
CA PRO A 122 -18.66 -13.36 12.33
C PRO A 122 -19.08 -14.80 12.02
N PRO A 123 -18.12 -15.73 11.84
CA PRO A 123 -18.47 -17.12 11.61
C PRO A 123 -19.46 -17.56 12.70
N PRO A 124 -20.52 -18.32 12.35
CA PRO A 124 -21.47 -18.78 13.34
C PRO A 124 -20.70 -19.48 14.47
N PRO A 125 -21.15 -19.37 15.73
CA PRO A 125 -20.54 -20.09 16.84
C PRO A 125 -20.35 -21.56 16.45
N PRO A 126 -19.23 -22.20 16.81
CA PRO A 126 -19.07 -23.62 16.58
C PRO A 126 -20.29 -24.32 17.16
N THR A 127 -20.98 -25.11 16.34
CA THR A 127 -22.11 -25.91 16.79
C THR A 127 -21.61 -26.75 17.98
N PRO A 128 -22.31 -26.78 19.13
CA PRO A 128 -21.86 -27.58 20.25
C PRO A 128 -21.67 -29.01 19.75
N THR A 129 -20.45 -29.51 19.86
CA THR A 129 -20.13 -30.89 19.50
C THR A 129 -21.06 -31.77 20.32
N PRO A 130 -21.87 -32.65 19.68
CA PRO A 130 -22.68 -33.61 20.42
C PRO A 130 -21.79 -34.37 21.41
N PRO A 131 -22.25 -34.61 22.65
CA PRO A 131 -21.50 -35.42 23.58
C PRO A 131 -21.15 -36.74 22.90
N SER A 132 -19.88 -37.14 23.01
CA SER A 132 -19.44 -38.43 22.47
C SER A 132 -20.36 -39.53 23.01
N PRO A 133 -20.78 -40.48 22.16
CA PRO A 133 -21.53 -41.64 22.63
C PRO A 133 -20.80 -42.30 23.80
N PRO A 134 -21.50 -42.81 24.82
CA PRO A 134 -20.88 -43.59 25.86
C PRO A 134 -20.03 -44.69 25.23
N LEU A 135 -18.80 -44.87 25.74
CA LEU A 135 -17.97 -46.00 25.32
C LEU A 135 -18.78 -47.29 25.45
N PRO A 136 -18.73 -48.19 24.45
CA PRO A 136 -19.32 -49.50 24.58
C PRO A 136 -18.72 -50.20 25.81
N PRO A 137 -19.52 -51.00 26.55
CA PRO A 137 -19.00 -51.76 27.67
C PRO A 137 -17.82 -52.63 27.20
N PRO A 138 -16.79 -52.82 28.05
CA PRO A 138 -15.70 -53.72 27.71
C PRO A 138 -16.27 -55.09 27.35
N SER A 139 -15.91 -55.61 26.17
CA SER A 139 -16.29 -56.96 25.78
C SER A 139 -15.75 -57.94 26.82
N PRO A 140 -16.60 -58.82 27.40
CA PRO A 140 -16.11 -59.90 28.23
C PRO A 140 -15.47 -60.94 27.30
N GLY A 141 -14.15 -61.06 27.31
CA GLY A 141 -13.50 -61.98 26.41
C GLY A 141 -12.03 -62.19 26.68
N GLY A 142 -11.73 -63.19 27.49
CA GLY A 142 -10.37 -63.72 27.67
C GLY A 142 -10.28 -64.61 28.89
N SER A 143 -11.11 -65.66 28.98
CA SER A 143 -10.86 -66.77 29.90
C SER A 143 -9.54 -67.42 29.50
N ASP A 144 -8.53 -67.25 30.36
CA ASP A 144 -7.24 -67.90 30.23
C ASP A 144 -7.43 -69.42 30.28
N LEU A 145 -7.01 -70.13 29.23
CA LEU A 145 -7.13 -71.58 29.09
C LEU A 145 -6.06 -72.34 29.93
N SER A 146 -5.34 -71.68 30.82
CA SER A 146 -4.28 -72.31 31.63
C SER A 146 -4.77 -73.13 32.82
N ASP A 147 -6.07 -73.07 33.18
CA ASP A 147 -6.65 -73.85 34.28
C ASP A 147 -7.28 -75.20 33.86
N ILE A 148 -7.25 -75.56 32.57
CA ILE A 148 -7.90 -76.80 32.06
C ILE A 148 -6.94 -78.01 31.99
N PHE A 149 -5.63 -77.82 32.20
CA PHE A 149 -4.69 -78.95 32.28
C PHE A 149 -4.37 -79.29 33.74
N PRO A 150 -5.04 -80.28 34.37
CA PRO A 150 -4.58 -80.81 35.65
C PRO A 150 -3.20 -81.45 35.45
N LYS A 151 -2.19 -80.90 36.13
CA LYS A 151 -0.82 -81.43 36.24
C LYS A 151 -0.73 -82.63 37.19
N GLU A 152 -1.58 -83.64 37.02
CA GLU A 152 -1.56 -84.84 37.87
C GLU A 152 -1.59 -86.10 37.00
N LEU A 153 -0.68 -86.17 36.03
CA LEU A 153 -0.34 -87.43 35.37
C LEU A 153 1.16 -87.51 35.10
N PHE A 154 1.98 -87.22 36.12
CA PHE A 154 3.34 -87.76 36.27
C PHE A 154 3.78 -87.68 37.73
#